data_AF-A0A1N7S9B6-F1
#
_entry.id   AF-A0A1N7S9B6-F1
#
_cell.length_a   1.000
_cell.length_b   1.000
_cell.length_c   1.000
_cell.angle_alpha   90.00
_cell.angle_beta   90.00
_cell.angle_gamma   90.00
#
_symmetry.space_group_name_H-M   'P 1'
#
loop_
_entity.id
_entity.type
_entity.pdbx_description
1 polymer ?
#
loop_
_entity_poly.entity_id
_entity_poly.type
_entity_poly.pdbx_seq_one_letter_code
_entity_poly.pdbx_strand_id
1 'polypeptide(L)'
;MNPIVERDIMHIGRVMRATVVQCAPEIMLVDYWRNRLNIRIETSRLTEYQVNTLQELMYELDEIERRINRKNPRPIRLRESHDAVESL
;
A
#
# COMPACT_ATOMS: atom_id res chain seq x y z
N MET A 1 -3.89 23.59 8.62
CA MET A 1 -4.38 22.20 8.73
C MET A 1 -5.71 22.10 7.99
N ASN A 2 -5.89 21.09 7.14
CA ASN A 2 -7.14 20.86 6.42
C ASN A 2 -7.86 19.67 7.10
N PRO A 3 -8.97 19.90 7.82
CA PRO A 3 -9.64 18.87 8.62
C PRO A 3 -10.21 17.72 7.78
N ILE A 4 -10.49 17.96 6.49
CA ILE A 4 -10.93 16.91 5.56
C ILE A 4 -9.76 15.95 5.27
N VAL A 5 -8.55 16.48 5.11
CA VAL A 5 -7.34 15.68 4.87
C VAL A 5 -6.98 14.85 6.10
N GLU A 6 -7.06 15.44 7.30
CA GLU A 6 -6.82 14.71 8.55
C GLU A 6 -7.81 13.59 8.77
N ARG A 7 -9.11 13.85 8.57
CA ARG A 7 -10.14 12.83 8.70
C ARG A 7 -9.94 11.67 7.72
N ASP A 8 -9.54 11.98 6.50
CA ASP A 8 -9.25 10.99 5.47
C ASP A 8 -8.00 10.15 5.81
N ILE A 9 -6.92 10.77 6.30
CA ILE A 9 -5.72 10.05 6.78
C ILE A 9 -6.08 9.11 7.95
N MET A 10 -6.84 9.59 8.93
CA MET A 10 -7.30 8.73 10.04
C MET A 10 -8.19 7.60 9.56
N HIS A 11 -9.08 7.87 8.60
CA HIS A 11 -9.96 6.86 8.04
C HIS A 11 -9.17 5.78 7.28
N ILE A 12 -8.21 6.18 6.44
CA ILE A 12 -7.31 5.26 5.74
C ILE A 12 -6.59 4.36 6.75
N GLY A 13 -5.97 4.93 7.78
CA GLY A 13 -5.28 4.14 8.80
C GLY A 13 -6.19 3.15 9.52
N ARG A 14 -7.41 3.56 9.89
CA ARG A 14 -8.36 2.70 10.61
C ARG A 14 -8.89 1.57 9.73
N VAL A 15 -9.27 1.86 8.49
CA VAL A 15 -9.85 0.87 7.58
C VAL A 15 -8.77 -0.07 7.05
N MET A 16 -7.56 0.41 6.77
CA MET A 16 -6.41 -0.43 6.41
C MET A 16 -6.15 -1.48 7.48
N ARG A 17 -6.02 -1.08 8.76
CA ARG A 17 -5.79 -2.00 9.88
C ARG A 17 -6.93 -3.00 10.05
N ALA A 18 -8.18 -2.54 9.98
CA ALA A 18 -9.35 -3.41 10.16
C ALA A 18 -9.49 -4.45 9.04
N THR A 19 -9.28 -4.04 7.78
CA THR A 19 -9.42 -4.92 6.60
C THR A 19 -8.34 -5.98 6.54
N VAL A 20 -7.12 -5.65 6.93
CA VAL A 20 -6.00 -6.61 7.01
C VAL A 20 -6.24 -7.69 8.06
N VAL A 21 -6.93 -7.38 9.16
CA VAL A 21 -7.24 -8.36 10.21
C VAL A 21 -8.43 -9.25 9.83
N GLN A 22 -9.36 -8.78 8.99
CA GLN A 22 -10.68 -9.42 8.79
C GLN A 22 -10.93 -10.03 7.41
N CYS A 23 -10.20 -9.67 6.34
CA CYS A 23 -10.53 -10.12 4.97
C CYS A 23 -9.48 -11.06 4.35
N ALA A 24 -9.95 -12.19 3.82
CA ALA A 24 -9.14 -13.33 3.39
C ALA A 24 -8.59 -13.35 1.93
N PRO A 25 -8.75 -12.34 1.05
CA PRO A 25 -7.84 -12.17 -0.06
C PRO A 25 -6.81 -11.10 0.32
N GLU A 26 -5.90 -11.47 1.24
CA GLU A 26 -4.90 -10.61 1.89
C GLU A 26 -4.05 -9.78 0.91
N ILE A 27 -3.96 -10.23 -0.34
CA ILE A 27 -3.06 -9.72 -1.37
C ILE A 27 -3.67 -8.63 -2.24
N MET A 28 -4.97 -8.74 -2.58
CA MET A 28 -5.64 -7.70 -3.37
C MET A 28 -5.84 -6.41 -2.56
N LEU A 29 -5.77 -6.51 -1.23
CA LEU A 29 -5.89 -5.39 -0.32
C LEU A 29 -4.61 -4.54 -0.25
N VAL A 30 -3.42 -5.16 -0.35
CA VAL A 30 -2.15 -4.42 -0.27
C VAL A 30 -1.99 -3.47 -1.45
N ASP A 31 -2.19 -3.96 -2.69
CA ASP A 31 -2.06 -3.14 -3.89
C ASP A 31 -3.08 -1.99 -3.91
N TYR A 32 -4.30 -2.26 -3.45
CA TYR A 32 -5.34 -1.22 -3.31
C TYR A 32 -4.93 -0.11 -2.34
N TRP A 33 -4.46 -0.46 -1.13
CA TRP A 33 -4.06 0.52 -0.12
C TRP A 33 -2.80 1.28 -0.53
N ARG A 34 -1.84 0.61 -1.17
CA ARG A 34 -0.62 1.24 -1.68
C ARG A 34 -0.95 2.28 -2.75
N ASN A 35 -1.82 1.95 -3.70
CA ASN A 35 -2.29 2.91 -4.71
C ASN A 35 -3.01 4.11 -4.08
N ARG A 36 -3.88 3.87 -3.09
CA ARG A 36 -4.62 4.93 -2.40
C ARG A 36 -3.72 5.88 -1.61
N LEU A 37 -2.68 5.36 -0.95
CA LEU A 37 -1.67 6.16 -0.25
C LEU A 37 -0.84 7.00 -1.24
N ASN A 38 -0.40 6.42 -2.35
CA ASN A 38 0.36 7.12 -3.38
C ASN A 38 -0.43 8.30 -3.98
N ILE A 39 -1.68 8.08 -4.37
CA ILE A 39 -2.58 9.15 -4.85
C ILE A 39 -2.70 10.27 -3.81
N ARG A 40 -2.74 9.91 -2.52
CA ARG A 40 -2.87 10.90 -1.45
C ARG A 40 -1.61 11.73 -1.24
N ILE A 41 -0.43 11.12 -1.38
CA ILE A 41 0.87 11.79 -1.35
C ILE A 41 1.04 12.73 -2.54
N GLU A 42 0.60 12.31 -3.73
CA GLU A 42 0.62 13.12 -4.95
C GLU A 42 -0.36 14.30 -4.91
N THR A 43 -1.33 14.29 -3.98
CA THR A 43 -2.25 15.40 -3.80
C THR A 43 -1.55 16.59 -3.14
N SER A 44 -1.48 17.73 -3.83
CA SER A 44 -0.83 18.94 -3.32
C SER A 44 -1.50 19.53 -2.06
N ARG A 45 -0.67 20.15 -1.19
CA ARG A 45 -1.01 20.84 0.09
C ARG A 45 -1.04 19.97 1.37
N LEU A 46 -0.15 19.00 1.46
CA LEU A 46 0.12 18.28 2.71
C LEU A 46 1.06 19.09 3.63
N THR A 47 0.81 19.05 4.93
CA THR A 47 1.78 19.51 5.94
C THR A 47 2.85 18.44 6.17
N GLU A 48 4.01 18.83 6.71
CA GLU A 48 5.08 17.89 7.09
C GLU A 48 4.57 16.76 7.99
N TYR A 49 3.73 17.11 8.98
CA TYR A 49 3.09 16.12 9.84
C TYR A 49 2.24 15.10 9.05
N GLN A 50 1.45 15.56 8.08
CA GLN A 50 0.61 14.69 7.26
C GLN A 50 1.45 13.79 6.34
N VAL A 51 2.55 14.31 5.81
CA VAL A 51 3.51 13.51 5.03
C VAL A 51 4.12 12.41 5.89
N ASN A 52 4.59 12.74 7.10
CA ASN A 52 5.14 11.76 8.04
C ASN A 52 4.12 10.68 8.40
N THR A 53 2.87 11.05 8.67
CA THR A 53 1.80 10.07 8.93
C THR A 53 1.53 9.15 7.72
N LEU A 54 1.55 9.69 6.50
CA LEU A 54 1.37 8.87 5.28
C LEU A 54 2.55 7.91 5.06
N GLN A 55 3.78 8.34 5.37
CA GLN A 55 4.96 7.47 5.32
C GLN A 55 4.88 6.35 6.37
N GLU A 56 4.47 6.66 7.60
CA GLU A 56 4.24 5.64 8.64
C GLU A 56 3.19 4.60 8.19
N LEU A 57 2.12 5.04 7.53
CA LEU A 57 1.11 4.13 6.97
C LEU A 57 1.66 3.25 5.83
N MET A 58 2.54 3.78 4.98
CA MET A 58 3.25 2.98 3.97
C MET A 58 4.14 1.91 4.62
N TYR A 59 4.91 2.28 5.64
CA TYR A 59 5.75 1.32 6.37
C TYR A 59 4.93 0.22 7.05
N GLU A 60 3.79 0.57 7.63
CA GLU A 60 2.87 -0.40 8.24
C GLU A 60 2.29 -1.35 7.18
N LEU A 61 1.93 -0.84 6.00
CA LEU A 61 1.45 -1.64 4.88
C LEU A 61 2.50 -2.63 4.36
N ASP A 62 3.77 -2.20 4.25
CA ASP A 62 4.87 -3.07 3.84
C ASP A 62 5.12 -4.20 4.86
N GLU A 63 5.02 -3.89 6.15
CA GLU A 63 5.15 -4.90 7.21
C GLU A 63 4.01 -5.92 7.18
N ILE A 64 2.79 -5.46 6.87
CA ILE A 64 1.64 -6.31 6.65
C ILE A 64 1.87 -7.23 5.45
N GLU A 65 2.32 -6.69 4.31
CA GLU A 65 2.66 -7.47 3.11
C GLU A 65 3.71 -8.54 3.41
N ARG A 66 4.77 -8.19 4.14
CA ARG A 66 5.80 -9.16 4.59
C ARG A 66 5.19 -10.27 5.44
N ARG A 67 4.30 -9.96 6.38
CA ARG A 67 3.64 -10.95 7.25
C ARG A 67 2.72 -11.88 6.45
N ILE A 68 1.98 -11.35 5.49
CA ILE A 68 1.14 -12.13 4.57
C ILE A 68 2.02 -13.08 3.75
N ASN A 69 3.08 -12.57 3.12
CA ASN A 69 4.00 -13.38 2.32
C ASN A 69 4.72 -14.46 3.15
N ARG A 70 4.96 -14.25 4.44
CA ARG A 70 5.49 -15.29 5.34
C ARG A 70 4.48 -16.39 5.64
N LYS A 71 3.19 -16.05 5.79
CA LYS A 71 2.11 -17.03 6.03
C LYS A 71 1.75 -17.81 4.77
N ASN A 72 1.80 -17.15 3.62
CA ASN A 72 1.52 -17.68 2.30
C ASN A 72 2.73 -17.40 1.39
N PRO A 73 3.82 -18.17 1.47
CA PRO A 73 4.97 -17.98 0.60
C PRO A 73 4.52 -18.13 -0.85
N ARG A 74 4.39 -17.02 -1.57
CA ARG A 74 4.20 -17.06 -3.01
C ARG A 74 5.44 -17.75 -3.60
N PRO A 75 5.28 -18.68 -4.55
CA PRO A 75 6.41 -19.03 -5.39
C PRO A 75 6.84 -17.73 -6.07
N ILE A 76 8.11 -17.39 -5.94
CA ILE A 76 8.74 -16.27 -6.63
C ILE A 76 8.45 -16.50 -8.12
N ARG A 77 7.45 -15.83 -8.69
CA ARG A 77 7.33 -15.75 -10.14
C ARG A 77 8.45 -14.83 -10.55
N LEU A 78 9.57 -15.45 -10.90
CA LEU A 78 10.64 -14.82 -11.64
C LEU A 78 9.94 -14.06 -12.76
N ARG A 79 10.04 -12.73 -12.72
CA ARG A 79 9.60 -11.86 -13.80
C ARG A 79 10.40 -12.32 -15.00
N GLU A 80 9.81 -13.18 -15.83
CA GLU A 80 10.36 -13.52 -17.13
C GLU A 80 10.45 -12.19 -17.88
N SER A 81 11.69 -11.68 -17.98
CA SER A 81 12.05 -10.59 -18.86
C SER A 81 11.65 -11.05 -20.26
N HIS A 82 10.49 -10.60 -20.68
CA HIS A 82 10.06 -10.60 -22.06
C HIS A 82 10.87 -9.50 -22.76
N ASP A 83 12.16 -9.78 -23.02
CA ASP A 83 13.01 -8.94 -23.83
C ASP A 83 13.87 -9.82 -24.75
N ALA A 84 13.57 -9.67 -26.05
CA ALA A 84 14.36 -10.06 -27.23
C ALA A 84 14.51 -11.59 -27.47
N VAL A 85 14.23 -12.13 -28.66
CA VAL A 85 14.53 -11.61 -29.99
C VAL A 85 13.49 -12.09 -30.99
N GLU A 86 12.73 -11.15 -31.54
CA GLU A 86 12.16 -11.27 -32.88
C GLU A 86 13.25 -10.80 -33.85
N SER A 87 13.87 -11.72 -34.61
CA SER A 87 14.54 -11.43 -35.89
C SER A 87 15.02 -12.72 -36.56
N LEU A 88 14.29 -13.05 -37.63
CA LEU A 88 14.66 -13.75 -38.87
C LEU A 88 15.10 -15.22 -38.79
#